data_AF-A0A7H9DWM5-F1
#
_entry.id   AF-A0A7H9DWM5-F1
#
_cell.length_a   1.000
_cell.length_b   1.000
_cell.length_c   1.000
_cell.angle_alpha   90.00
_cell.angle_beta   90.00
_cell.angle_gamma   90.00
#
_symmetry.space_group_name_H-M   'P 1'
#
loop_
_entity.id
_entity.type
_entity.pdbx_description
1 polymer ?
#
loop_
_entity_poly.entity_id
_entity_poly.type
_entity_poly.pdbx_seq_one_letter_code
_entity_poly.pdbx_strand_id
1 'polypeptide(L)'
;MDSSKYYFQKEIKHINEEIEVIKRINNLNSKLRDYNWLFIHPYNQGIVIENFEKIINEHEKEIAEEKIFEYYAKKFLTLTDTIVMIEGYYKKRPFLKDFKVQIEESVILCLQKDFSGAINLLLPVIEGSLRNYLISKRGDKAKTIIKMSDLSAKTFNEMTNDYVNLREYYYSEGSQELKYRNTSLDINQKKQLLKKHKEYFTLWINQLNEYLNNNLYLDTRISDSITDDFNRHNLIHALDTIDYSFKNYLRLFNCLNFLTWAFGNISKGCSILAEYEDEVIEKKWVEYFKILTISESMTEIKAEIYEYEIQSFKKYIDKTFLKPLAISEILHKQLLKVNDVFLKRKK
;
A
#
# COMPACT_ATOMS: atom_id res chain seq x y z
N MET A 1 13.03 -41.73 7.80
CA MET A 1 13.07 -40.45 8.52
C MET A 1 11.65 -40.15 8.98
N ASP A 2 11.43 -39.86 10.26
CA ASP A 2 10.09 -39.56 10.78
C ASP A 2 9.44 -38.41 9.98
N SER A 3 8.26 -38.67 9.42
CA SER A 3 7.56 -37.75 8.51
C SER A 3 7.21 -36.41 9.17
N SER A 4 6.95 -36.42 10.50
CA SER A 4 6.73 -35.21 11.29
C SER A 4 8.00 -34.38 11.38
N LYS A 5 9.13 -35.04 11.71
CA LYS A 5 10.44 -34.40 11.82
C LYS A 5 10.90 -33.81 10.49
N TYR A 6 10.66 -34.51 9.38
CA TYR A 6 10.97 -34.00 8.04
C TYR A 6 10.14 -32.76 7.70
N TYR A 7 8.82 -32.80 7.93
CA TYR A 7 7.95 -31.64 7.70
C TYR A 7 8.40 -30.44 8.54
N PHE A 8 8.63 -30.65 9.84
CA PHE A 8 9.12 -29.61 10.74
C PHE A 8 10.43 -28.99 10.26
N GLN A 9 11.41 -29.81 9.85
CA GLN A 9 12.69 -29.32 9.34
C GLN A 9 12.56 -28.54 8.04
N LYS A 10 11.68 -28.97 7.13
CA LYS A 10 11.38 -28.25 5.88
C LYS A 10 10.75 -26.88 6.19
N GLU A 11 9.73 -26.87 7.03
CA GLU A 11 8.98 -25.66 7.38
C GLU A 11 9.84 -24.64 8.12
N ILE A 12 10.60 -25.09 9.13
CA ILE A 12 11.47 -24.19 9.89
C ILE A 12 12.60 -23.63 9.03
N LYS A 13 13.14 -24.43 8.10
CA LYS A 13 14.14 -23.96 7.13
C LYS A 13 13.54 -22.89 6.24
N HIS A 14 12.36 -23.13 5.68
CA HIS A 14 11.66 -22.17 4.83
C HIS A 14 11.39 -20.85 5.55
N ILE A 15 10.81 -20.88 6.77
CA ILE A 15 10.53 -19.65 7.53
C ILE A 15 11.83 -18.90 7.87
N ASN A 16 12.92 -19.61 8.19
CA ASN A 16 14.21 -18.96 8.44
C ASN A 16 14.77 -18.28 7.18
N GLU A 17 14.67 -18.92 6.01
CA GLU A 17 15.06 -18.30 4.73
C GLU A 17 14.25 -17.03 4.47
N GLU A 18 12.93 -17.07 4.69
CA GLU A 18 12.07 -15.89 4.57
C GLU A 18 12.44 -14.79 5.58
N ILE A 19 12.76 -15.14 6.83
CA ILE A 19 13.20 -14.18 7.85
C ILE A 19 14.48 -13.47 7.42
N GLU A 20 15.45 -14.18 6.86
CA GLU A 20 16.70 -13.57 6.38
C GLU A 20 16.44 -12.61 5.20
N VAL A 21 15.52 -12.96 4.30
CA VAL A 21 15.07 -12.04 3.24
C VAL A 21 14.44 -10.79 3.86
N ILE A 22 13.58 -10.91 4.87
CA ILE A 22 12.95 -9.74 5.49
C ILE A 22 13.95 -8.90 6.26
N LYS A 23 14.97 -9.49 6.90
CA LYS A 23 16.06 -8.74 7.52
C LYS A 23 16.82 -7.89 6.49
N ARG A 24 17.09 -8.46 5.30
CA ARG A 24 17.66 -7.71 4.18
C ARG A 24 16.73 -6.57 3.74
N ILE A 25 15.43 -6.82 3.61
CA ILE A 25 14.43 -5.79 3.30
C ILE A 25 14.38 -4.71 4.38
N ASN A 26 14.46 -5.07 5.67
CA ASN A 26 14.49 -4.12 6.78
C ASN A 26 15.71 -3.20 6.70
N ASN A 27 16.88 -3.76 6.40
CA ASN A 27 18.09 -2.97 6.21
C ASN A 27 17.94 -2.01 5.02
N LEU A 28 17.35 -2.48 3.92
CA LEU A 28 17.07 -1.66 2.75
C LEU A 28 16.05 -0.55 3.05
N ASN A 29 14.97 -0.86 3.76
CA ASN A 29 13.96 0.11 4.20
C ASN A 29 14.54 1.15 5.15
N SER A 30 15.47 0.77 6.04
CA SER A 30 16.22 1.74 6.85
C SER A 30 16.95 2.76 5.97
N LYS A 31 17.62 2.30 4.91
CA LYS A 31 18.27 3.20 3.96
C LYS A 31 17.25 4.06 3.22
N LEU A 32 16.16 3.47 2.70
CA LEU A 32 15.10 4.19 1.97
C LEU A 32 14.46 5.31 2.81
N ARG A 33 14.38 5.14 4.13
CA ARG A 33 13.88 6.17 5.05
C ARG A 33 14.75 7.42 5.09
N ASP A 34 16.06 7.31 4.87
CA ASP A 34 16.94 8.48 4.78
C ASP A 34 16.57 9.41 3.61
N TYR A 35 15.77 8.91 2.67
CA TYR A 35 15.26 9.61 1.49
C TYR A 35 13.79 10.01 1.65
N ASN A 36 13.29 9.99 2.89
CA ASN A 36 11.87 10.15 3.22
C ASN A 36 10.98 9.17 2.41
N TRP A 37 11.53 8.05 1.94
CA TRP A 37 10.88 7.25 0.90
C TRP A 37 10.10 6.06 1.47
N LEU A 38 9.22 5.54 0.62
CA LEU A 38 8.42 4.33 0.77
C LEU A 38 9.17 3.16 1.41
N PHE A 39 8.47 2.34 2.20
CA PHE A 39 8.91 1.00 2.57
C PHE A 39 8.48 -0.01 1.51
N ILE A 40 9.32 -1.00 1.27
CA ILE A 40 9.03 -2.13 0.38
C ILE A 40 7.95 -2.97 1.05
N HIS A 41 6.84 -3.19 0.34
CA HIS A 41 5.75 -4.03 0.81
C HIS A 41 5.87 -5.48 0.31
N PRO A 42 5.18 -6.45 0.94
CA PRO A 42 5.34 -7.88 0.67
C PRO A 42 4.99 -8.36 -0.74
N TYR A 43 4.31 -7.55 -1.55
CA TYR A 43 4.06 -7.89 -2.97
C TYR A 43 5.21 -7.47 -3.90
N ASN A 44 6.27 -6.83 -3.39
CA ASN A 44 7.49 -6.60 -4.15
C ASN A 44 8.43 -7.81 -4.00
N GLN A 45 8.75 -8.46 -5.12
CA GLN A 45 9.55 -9.68 -5.17
C GLN A 45 11.07 -9.42 -5.11
N GLY A 46 11.88 -10.47 -4.98
CA GLY A 46 13.34 -10.42 -4.81
C GLY A 46 14.11 -9.55 -5.82
N ILE A 47 13.72 -9.56 -7.09
CA ILE A 47 14.34 -8.73 -8.14
C ILE A 47 14.24 -7.23 -7.82
N VAL A 48 13.13 -6.81 -7.19
CA VAL A 48 12.91 -5.41 -6.78
C VAL A 48 13.89 -5.01 -5.69
N ILE A 49 14.16 -5.91 -4.74
CA ILE A 49 15.10 -5.68 -3.64
C ILE A 49 16.52 -5.47 -4.18
N GLU A 50 16.96 -6.36 -5.05
CA GLU A 50 18.28 -6.28 -5.70
C GLU A 50 18.44 -4.99 -6.52
N ASN A 51 17.41 -4.62 -7.27
CA ASN A 51 17.41 -3.37 -8.05
C ASN A 51 17.50 -2.14 -7.16
N PHE A 52 16.79 -2.09 -6.04
CA PHE A 52 16.88 -0.95 -5.11
C PHE A 52 18.20 -0.88 -4.36
N GLU A 53 18.76 -2.02 -3.94
CA GLU A 53 20.11 -2.04 -3.37
C GLU A 53 21.14 -1.50 -4.37
N LYS A 54 21.04 -1.90 -5.64
CA LYS A 54 21.88 -1.38 -6.71
C LYS A 54 21.71 0.13 -6.86
N ILE A 55 20.47 0.62 -6.97
CA ILE A 55 20.18 2.05 -7.12
C ILE A 55 20.77 2.86 -5.97
N ILE A 56 20.62 2.41 -4.72
CA ILE A 56 21.10 3.12 -3.52
C ILE A 56 22.63 3.09 -3.44
N ASN A 57 23.28 2.00 -3.85
CA ASN A 57 24.74 1.87 -3.75
C ASN A 57 25.48 2.56 -4.91
N GLU A 58 24.86 2.69 -6.09
CA GLU A 58 25.51 3.19 -7.31
C GLU A 58 25.22 4.68 -7.62
N HIS A 59 24.28 5.31 -6.92
CA HIS A 59 23.85 6.67 -7.21
C HIS A 59 23.91 7.58 -5.99
N GLU A 60 24.15 8.87 -6.26
CA GLU A 60 23.98 9.94 -5.27
C GLU A 60 22.53 10.04 -4.80
N LYS A 61 22.33 10.71 -3.65
CA LYS A 61 21.10 10.66 -2.89
C LYS A 61 19.87 11.04 -3.74
N GLU A 62 19.94 12.19 -4.41
CA GLU A 62 18.86 12.76 -5.22
C GLU A 62 18.51 11.87 -6.42
N ILE A 63 19.52 11.32 -7.10
CA ILE A 63 19.36 10.44 -8.25
C ILE A 63 18.73 9.11 -7.82
N ALA A 64 19.17 8.55 -6.69
CA ALA A 64 18.61 7.32 -6.15
C ALA A 64 17.12 7.53 -5.83
N GLU A 65 16.77 8.64 -5.19
CA GLU A 65 15.39 9.01 -4.86
C GLU A 65 14.49 9.08 -6.10
N GLU A 66 14.94 9.78 -7.15
CA GLU A 66 14.21 9.90 -8.40
C GLU A 66 14.01 8.53 -9.09
N LYS A 67 15.01 7.66 -9.08
CA LYS A 67 14.91 6.31 -9.67
C LYS A 67 13.94 5.42 -8.90
N ILE A 68 13.96 5.49 -7.57
CA ILE A 68 13.01 4.75 -6.73
C ILE A 68 11.58 5.26 -7.00
N PHE A 69 11.41 6.58 -7.10
CA PHE A 69 10.13 7.18 -7.48
C PHE A 69 9.62 6.66 -8.82
N GLU A 70 10.48 6.71 -9.85
CA GLU A 70 10.16 6.24 -11.19
C GLU A 70 9.68 4.80 -11.20
N TYR A 71 10.29 3.93 -10.39
CA TYR A 71 9.87 2.54 -10.27
C TYR A 71 8.42 2.45 -9.78
N TYR A 72 8.06 3.14 -8.69
CA TYR A 72 6.70 3.09 -8.15
C TYR A 72 5.68 3.79 -9.06
N ALA A 73 6.07 4.89 -9.68
CA ALA A 73 5.25 5.59 -10.67
C ALA A 73 4.92 4.69 -11.87
N LYS A 74 5.94 4.03 -12.44
CA LYS A 74 5.77 3.06 -13.54
C LYS A 74 4.87 1.91 -13.10
N LYS A 75 5.13 1.30 -11.93
CA LYS A 75 4.32 0.20 -11.41
C LYS A 75 2.85 0.60 -11.22
N PHE A 76 2.58 1.79 -10.69
CA PHE A 76 1.20 2.28 -10.52
C PHE A 76 0.51 2.56 -11.87
N LEU A 77 1.25 3.13 -12.83
CA LEU A 77 0.74 3.48 -14.16
C LEU A 77 0.70 2.28 -15.12
N THR A 78 1.30 1.15 -14.76
CA THR A 78 0.91 -0.17 -15.26
C THR A 78 -0.47 -0.50 -14.70
N LEU A 79 -1.50 0.08 -15.32
CA LEU A 79 -2.87 0.10 -14.79
C LEU A 79 -3.40 -1.29 -14.41
N THR A 80 -2.95 -2.35 -15.10
CA THR A 80 -3.30 -3.74 -14.78
C THR A 80 -2.97 -4.10 -13.33
N ASP A 81 -1.77 -3.79 -12.84
CA ASP A 81 -1.37 -4.10 -11.46
C ASP A 81 -2.26 -3.35 -10.46
N THR A 82 -2.49 -2.07 -10.71
CA THR A 82 -3.36 -1.23 -9.88
C THR A 82 -4.80 -1.77 -9.85
N ILE A 83 -5.35 -2.18 -11.00
CA ILE A 83 -6.71 -2.75 -11.07
C ILE A 83 -6.76 -4.11 -10.37
N VAL A 84 -5.76 -4.97 -10.56
CA VAL A 84 -5.66 -6.26 -9.86
C VAL A 84 -5.59 -6.06 -8.34
N MET A 85 -4.90 -5.03 -7.85
CA MET A 85 -4.90 -4.70 -6.43
C MET A 85 -6.30 -4.34 -5.92
N ILE A 86 -7.07 -3.57 -6.69
CA ILE A 86 -8.43 -3.16 -6.31
C ILE A 86 -9.41 -4.33 -6.37
N GLU A 87 -9.52 -4.98 -7.53
CA GLU A 87 -10.51 -6.01 -7.79
C GLU A 87 -10.16 -7.34 -7.11
N GLY A 88 -8.89 -7.74 -7.21
CA GLY A 88 -8.40 -9.02 -6.74
C GLY A 88 -8.14 -9.07 -5.24
N TYR A 89 -7.73 -7.95 -4.64
CA TYR A 89 -7.38 -7.90 -3.22
C TYR A 89 -8.29 -6.97 -2.41
N TYR A 90 -8.28 -5.65 -2.64
CA TYR A 90 -8.95 -4.69 -1.75
C TYR A 90 -10.43 -4.96 -1.54
N LYS A 91 -11.17 -5.28 -2.62
CA LYS A 91 -12.61 -5.62 -2.55
C LYS A 91 -12.91 -6.89 -1.75
N LYS A 92 -11.93 -7.77 -1.58
CA LYS A 92 -12.08 -9.06 -0.91
C LYS A 92 -11.47 -9.09 0.49
N ARG A 93 -10.72 -8.05 0.86
CA ARG A 93 -9.94 -8.04 2.11
C ARG A 93 -10.76 -7.46 3.25
N PRO A 94 -10.78 -8.15 4.41
CA PRO A 94 -11.42 -7.61 5.61
C PRO A 94 -10.90 -6.20 5.92
N PHE A 95 -11.80 -5.37 6.44
CA PHE A 95 -11.54 -3.99 6.85
C PHE A 95 -11.24 -2.99 5.72
N LEU A 96 -10.81 -3.46 4.54
CA LEU A 96 -10.60 -2.65 3.34
C LEU A 96 -11.79 -2.66 2.38
N LYS A 97 -12.51 -3.79 2.27
CA LYS A 97 -13.62 -3.96 1.33
C LYS A 97 -14.72 -2.90 1.48
N ASP A 98 -14.90 -2.37 2.68
CA ASP A 98 -15.90 -1.35 2.99
C ASP A 98 -15.53 0.03 2.42
N PHE A 99 -14.25 0.23 2.09
CA PHE A 99 -13.68 1.43 1.48
C PHE A 99 -13.42 1.29 -0.02
N LYS A 100 -13.91 0.23 -0.66
CA LYS A 100 -13.60 -0.07 -2.07
C LYS A 100 -13.90 1.10 -3.02
N VAL A 101 -14.98 1.84 -2.77
CA VAL A 101 -15.40 2.97 -3.61
C VAL A 101 -14.42 4.13 -3.46
N GLN A 102 -14.08 4.48 -2.23
CA GLN A 102 -13.14 5.56 -1.93
C GLN A 102 -11.73 5.25 -2.46
N ILE A 103 -11.30 3.98 -2.38
CA ILE A 103 -10.03 3.54 -2.96
C ILE A 103 -10.07 3.73 -4.49
N GLU A 104 -11.14 3.27 -5.15
CA GLU A 104 -11.31 3.39 -6.59
C GLU A 104 -11.34 4.86 -7.05
N GLU A 105 -12.11 5.70 -6.35
CA GLU A 105 -12.19 7.15 -6.59
C GLU A 105 -10.83 7.83 -6.39
N SER A 106 -10.07 7.44 -5.37
CA SER A 106 -8.73 8.00 -5.15
C SER A 106 -7.77 7.72 -6.31
N VAL A 107 -7.86 6.53 -6.92
CA VAL A 107 -7.08 6.18 -8.12
C VAL A 107 -7.54 7.01 -9.32
N ILE A 108 -8.85 7.17 -9.52
CA ILE A 108 -9.39 8.02 -10.59
C ILE A 108 -8.89 9.46 -10.44
N LEU A 109 -8.99 10.05 -9.25
CA LEU A 109 -8.50 11.40 -8.97
C LEU A 109 -6.99 11.52 -9.22
N CYS A 110 -6.20 10.52 -8.80
CA CYS A 110 -4.77 10.49 -9.09
C CYS A 110 -4.48 10.46 -10.60
N LEU A 111 -5.19 9.64 -11.38
CA LEU A 111 -5.05 9.61 -12.84
C LEU A 111 -5.49 10.93 -13.48
N GLN A 112 -6.46 11.62 -12.87
CA GLN A 112 -6.88 12.98 -13.21
C GLN A 112 -5.89 14.05 -12.72
N LYS A 113 -4.81 13.69 -12.02
CA LYS A 113 -3.83 14.60 -11.43
C LYS A 113 -4.40 15.55 -10.37
N ASP A 114 -5.54 15.18 -9.77
CA ASP A 114 -6.06 15.80 -8.56
C ASP A 114 -5.49 15.07 -7.33
N PHE A 115 -4.22 15.34 -7.02
CA PHE A 115 -3.52 14.69 -5.93
C PHE A 115 -4.07 15.10 -4.56
N SER A 116 -4.60 16.32 -4.43
CA SER A 116 -5.22 16.77 -3.18
C SER A 116 -6.47 15.98 -2.87
N GLY A 117 -7.38 15.84 -3.84
CA GLY A 117 -8.57 14.99 -3.70
C GLY A 117 -8.20 13.53 -3.45
N ALA A 118 -7.24 12.99 -4.21
CA ALA A 118 -6.81 11.60 -4.07
C ALA A 118 -6.21 11.29 -2.68
N ILE A 119 -5.33 12.15 -2.17
CA ILE A 119 -4.70 12.01 -0.84
C ILE A 119 -5.75 12.14 0.27
N ASN A 120 -6.65 13.13 0.16
CA ASN A 120 -7.72 13.35 1.14
C ASN A 120 -8.75 12.22 1.18
N LEU A 121 -8.89 11.44 0.11
CA LEU A 121 -9.67 10.19 0.13
C LEU A 121 -8.89 9.03 0.78
N LEU A 122 -7.60 8.84 0.47
CA LEU A 122 -6.84 7.68 0.96
C LEU A 122 -6.51 7.75 2.46
N LEU A 123 -6.26 8.94 3.02
CA LEU A 123 -5.94 9.08 4.44
C LEU A 123 -7.05 8.51 5.35
N PRO A 124 -8.33 8.89 5.19
CA PRO A 124 -9.45 8.28 5.92
C PRO A 124 -9.59 6.77 5.70
N VAL A 125 -9.23 6.25 4.51
CA VAL A 125 -9.29 4.81 4.23
C VAL A 125 -8.27 4.05 5.08
N ILE A 126 -7.03 4.53 5.16
CA ILE A 126 -5.97 3.91 5.97
C ILE A 126 -6.37 3.92 7.46
N GLU A 127 -6.78 5.08 7.97
CA GLU A 127 -7.25 5.20 9.37
C GLU A 127 -8.48 4.32 9.62
N GLY A 128 -9.48 4.41 8.75
CA GLY A 128 -10.74 3.69 8.87
C GLY A 128 -10.55 2.18 8.85
N SER A 129 -9.62 1.68 8.04
CA SER A 129 -9.31 0.25 7.96
C SER A 129 -8.66 -0.25 9.25
N LEU A 130 -7.70 0.49 9.81
CA LEU A 130 -7.07 0.18 11.10
C LEU A 130 -8.09 0.24 12.24
N ARG A 131 -8.98 1.24 12.22
CA ARG A 131 -10.05 1.40 13.21
C ARG A 131 -11.07 0.27 13.11
N ASN A 132 -11.50 -0.11 11.90
CA ASN A 132 -12.41 -1.24 11.68
C ASN A 132 -11.82 -2.55 12.21
N TYR A 133 -10.53 -2.77 12.00
CA TYR A 133 -9.82 -3.90 12.59
C TYR A 133 -9.87 -3.87 14.13
N LEU A 134 -9.49 -2.76 14.78
CA LEU A 134 -9.55 -2.64 16.24
C LEU A 134 -10.96 -2.80 16.81
N ILE A 135 -11.99 -2.25 16.13
CA ILE A 135 -13.39 -2.43 16.51
C ILE A 135 -13.76 -3.91 16.46
N SER A 136 -13.34 -4.64 15.42
CA SER A 136 -13.60 -6.07 15.33
C SER A 136 -12.98 -6.89 16.47
N LYS A 137 -11.88 -6.39 17.06
CA LYS A 137 -11.18 -7.02 18.19
C LYS A 137 -11.80 -6.70 19.54
N ARG A 138 -12.18 -5.43 19.74
CA ARG A 138 -12.57 -4.88 21.03
C ARG A 138 -14.10 -4.73 21.18
N GLY A 139 -14.85 -5.05 20.13
CA GLY A 139 -16.30 -4.91 20.06
C GLY A 139 -16.76 -3.48 19.77
N ASP A 140 -18.06 -3.31 19.48
CA ASP A 140 -18.64 -2.03 19.04
C ASP A 140 -18.46 -0.88 20.03
N LYS A 141 -18.36 -1.19 21.33
CA LYS A 141 -18.09 -0.19 22.38
C LYS A 141 -16.73 0.51 22.21
N ALA A 142 -15.81 -0.05 21.43
CA ALA A 142 -14.52 0.55 21.15
C ALA A 142 -14.57 1.72 20.15
N LYS A 143 -15.68 1.89 19.39
CA LYS A 143 -15.83 2.96 18.39
C LYS A 143 -15.50 4.35 18.93
N THR A 144 -15.92 4.63 20.16
CA THR A 144 -15.73 5.94 20.84
C THR A 144 -14.44 6.03 21.66
N ILE A 145 -13.69 4.93 21.81
CA ILE A 145 -12.54 4.82 22.73
C ILE A 145 -11.21 4.78 21.96
N ILE A 146 -11.21 4.28 20.72
CA ILE A 146 -9.99 4.15 19.91
C ILE A 146 -9.39 5.53 19.63
N LYS A 147 -8.21 5.78 20.21
CA LYS A 147 -7.41 6.99 20.02
C LYS A 147 -6.46 6.81 18.83
N MET A 148 -5.92 7.92 18.32
CA MET A 148 -4.92 7.88 17.24
C MET A 148 -3.69 7.04 17.63
N SER A 149 -3.25 7.14 18.88
CA SER A 149 -2.14 6.34 19.41
C SER A 149 -2.42 4.83 19.49
N ASP A 150 -3.70 4.40 19.41
CA ASP A 150 -4.03 3.00 19.30
C ASP A 150 -3.83 2.47 17.87
N LEU A 151 -3.93 3.34 16.84
CA LEU A 151 -3.81 2.98 15.43
C LEU A 151 -2.38 2.66 14.99
N SER A 152 -1.38 2.99 15.80
CA SER A 152 0.00 2.58 15.57
C SER A 152 0.36 1.33 16.39
N ALA A 153 1.18 1.46 17.43
CA ALA A 153 1.86 0.33 18.07
C ALA A 153 0.91 -0.76 18.59
N LYS A 154 -0.25 -0.40 19.15
CA LYS A 154 -1.19 -1.40 19.69
C LYS A 154 -1.85 -2.23 18.60
N THR A 155 -2.30 -1.58 17.52
CA THR A 155 -2.91 -2.27 16.37
C THR A 155 -2.00 -3.35 15.82
N PHE A 156 -0.74 -3.01 15.63
CA PHE A 156 0.26 -3.90 15.04
C PHE A 156 0.67 -5.06 15.94
N ASN A 157 0.72 -4.85 17.26
CA ASN A 157 0.91 -5.93 18.23
C ASN A 157 -0.28 -6.90 18.23
N GLU A 158 -1.50 -6.39 18.17
CA GLU A 158 -2.70 -7.23 18.06
C GLU A 158 -2.70 -8.04 16.75
N MET A 159 -2.35 -7.42 15.61
CA MET A 159 -2.27 -8.12 14.32
C MET A 159 -1.24 -9.24 14.35
N THR A 160 -0.11 -9.02 15.00
CA THR A 160 0.93 -10.04 15.17
C THR A 160 0.42 -11.23 15.96
N ASN A 161 -0.35 -11.01 17.02
CA ASN A 161 -0.94 -12.08 17.80
C ASN A 161 -1.99 -12.84 16.97
N ASP A 162 -2.83 -12.14 16.21
CA ASP A 162 -3.82 -12.78 15.33
C ASP A 162 -3.16 -13.65 14.25
N TYR A 163 -2.07 -13.17 13.65
CA TYR A 163 -1.28 -13.96 12.71
C TYR A 163 -0.82 -15.27 13.34
N VAL A 164 -0.22 -15.19 14.55
CA VAL A 164 0.27 -16.37 15.27
C VAL A 164 -0.89 -17.31 15.63
N ASN A 165 -2.02 -16.78 16.08
CA ASN A 165 -3.22 -17.56 16.39
C ASN A 165 -3.76 -18.28 15.14
N LEU A 166 -3.74 -17.62 13.99
CA LEU A 166 -4.16 -18.24 12.73
C LEU A 166 -3.19 -19.35 12.29
N ARG A 167 -1.87 -19.16 12.46
CA ARG A 167 -0.87 -20.21 12.21
C ARG A 167 -1.04 -21.39 13.16
N GLU A 168 -1.31 -21.12 14.44
CA GLU A 168 -1.64 -22.14 15.43
C GLU A 168 -2.87 -22.94 15.00
N TYR A 169 -3.93 -22.27 14.56
CA TYR A 169 -5.13 -22.91 14.01
C TYR A 169 -4.79 -23.84 12.84
N TYR A 170 -4.00 -23.39 11.85
CA TYR A 170 -3.62 -24.22 10.71
C TYR A 170 -2.77 -25.44 11.07
N TYR A 171 -1.90 -25.34 12.08
CA TYR A 171 -1.17 -26.49 12.59
C TYR A 171 -2.06 -27.46 13.38
N SER A 172 -3.03 -26.95 14.16
CA SER A 172 -3.98 -27.77 14.92
C SER A 172 -4.96 -28.52 14.01
N GLU A 173 -5.45 -27.87 12.96
CA GLU A 173 -6.36 -28.48 11.98
C GLU A 173 -5.65 -29.50 11.08
N GLY A 174 -4.31 -29.54 11.09
CA GLY A 174 -3.49 -30.30 10.16
C GLY A 174 -3.44 -29.63 8.78
N SER A 175 -2.26 -29.13 8.39
CA SER A 175 -2.03 -28.70 7.01
C SER A 175 -2.35 -29.85 6.04
N GLN A 176 -2.71 -29.56 4.78
CA GLN A 176 -3.00 -30.61 3.80
C GLN A 176 -1.84 -31.62 3.69
N GLU A 177 -0.59 -31.15 3.80
CA GLU A 177 0.60 -32.02 3.78
C GLU A 177 0.70 -32.90 5.04
N LEU A 178 0.40 -32.37 6.24
CA LEU A 178 0.36 -33.15 7.49
C LEU A 178 -0.77 -34.19 7.47
N LYS A 179 -1.95 -33.82 6.95
CA LYS A 179 -3.09 -34.72 6.74
C LYS A 179 -2.75 -35.84 5.76
N TYR A 180 -2.16 -35.49 4.61
CA TYR A 180 -1.74 -36.44 3.60
C TYR A 180 -0.72 -37.46 4.13
N ARG A 181 0.20 -37.01 4.99
CA ARG A 181 1.22 -37.86 5.61
C ARG A 181 0.73 -38.60 6.87
N ASN A 182 -0.53 -38.40 7.27
CA ASN A 182 -1.12 -38.92 8.51
C ASN A 182 -0.22 -38.69 9.74
N THR A 183 0.30 -37.46 9.86
CA THR A 183 1.27 -37.09 10.91
C THR A 183 0.89 -35.79 11.58
N SER A 184 1.30 -35.60 12.84
CA SER A 184 1.10 -34.37 13.60
C SER A 184 2.42 -33.84 14.14
N LEU A 185 2.50 -32.52 14.28
CA LEU A 185 3.60 -31.86 14.98
C LEU A 185 3.45 -32.07 16.49
N ASP A 186 4.55 -32.32 17.19
CA ASP A 186 4.54 -32.30 18.64
C ASP A 186 4.44 -30.87 19.19
N ILE A 187 4.13 -30.73 20.48
CA ILE A 187 3.94 -29.43 21.15
C ILE A 187 5.19 -28.55 21.05
N ASN A 188 6.40 -29.13 21.12
CA ASN A 188 7.65 -28.37 21.08
C ASN A 188 7.95 -27.89 19.65
N GLN A 189 7.73 -28.74 18.64
CA GLN A 189 7.85 -28.37 17.23
C GLN A 189 6.88 -27.24 16.88
N LYS A 190 5.61 -27.37 17.27
CA LYS A 190 4.59 -26.32 17.07
C LYS A 190 5.01 -25.00 17.72
N LYS A 191 5.45 -25.02 18.97
CA LYS A 191 5.93 -23.81 19.68
C LYS A 191 7.10 -23.14 18.96
N GLN A 192 8.05 -23.92 18.43
CA GLN A 192 9.18 -23.37 17.69
C GLN A 192 8.75 -22.71 16.37
N LEU A 193 7.87 -23.35 15.61
CA LEU A 193 7.33 -22.77 14.37
C LEU A 193 6.53 -21.49 14.66
N LEU A 194 5.69 -21.48 15.69
CA LEU A 194 4.92 -20.30 16.07
C LEU A 194 5.82 -19.14 16.52
N LYS A 195 6.91 -19.42 17.25
CA LYS A 195 7.92 -18.41 17.59
C LYS A 195 8.53 -17.80 16.33
N LYS A 196 8.86 -18.61 15.33
CA LYS A 196 9.42 -18.15 14.06
C LYS A 196 8.42 -17.36 13.22
N HIS A 197 7.17 -17.78 13.17
CA HIS A 197 6.11 -17.00 12.55
C HIS A 197 5.88 -15.65 13.24
N LYS A 198 5.96 -15.60 14.57
CA LYS A 198 5.91 -14.32 15.30
C LYS A 198 7.05 -13.40 14.89
N GLU A 199 8.28 -13.92 14.85
CA GLU A 199 9.47 -13.19 14.38
C GLU A 199 9.26 -12.65 12.96
N TYR A 200 8.91 -13.53 12.02
CA TYR A 200 8.62 -13.20 10.62
C TYR A 200 7.63 -12.04 10.46
N PHE A 201 6.46 -12.15 11.11
CA PHE A 201 5.39 -11.17 10.92
C PHE A 201 5.68 -9.85 11.64
N THR A 202 6.32 -9.91 12.81
CA THR A 202 6.78 -8.71 13.53
C THR A 202 7.76 -7.91 12.66
N LEU A 203 8.72 -8.59 12.00
CA LEU A 203 9.69 -7.91 11.14
C LEU A 203 9.02 -7.17 9.99
N TRP A 204 7.99 -7.75 9.36
CA TRP A 204 7.20 -7.06 8.34
C TRP A 204 6.45 -5.86 8.91
N ILE A 205 5.63 -6.09 9.93
CA ILE A 205 4.71 -5.07 10.44
C ILE A 205 5.44 -3.87 11.06
N ASN A 206 6.62 -4.08 11.64
CA ASN A 206 7.42 -2.97 12.18
C ASN A 206 7.75 -1.92 11.13
N GLN A 207 7.98 -2.30 9.87
CA GLN A 207 8.26 -1.36 8.79
C GLN A 207 7.09 -0.38 8.58
N LEU A 208 5.88 -0.91 8.47
CA LEU A 208 4.66 -0.10 8.32
C LEU A 208 4.39 0.73 9.58
N ASN A 209 4.55 0.15 10.77
CA ASN A 209 4.35 0.86 12.03
C ASN A 209 5.30 2.06 12.17
N GLU A 210 6.58 1.86 11.91
CA GLU A 210 7.60 2.93 11.93
C GLU A 210 7.27 4.01 10.89
N TYR A 211 6.90 3.60 9.67
CA TYR A 211 6.50 4.56 8.64
C TYR A 211 5.32 5.43 9.07
N LEU A 212 4.23 4.81 9.56
CA LEU A 212 3.05 5.55 10.00
C LEU A 212 3.35 6.49 11.18
N ASN A 213 4.19 6.08 12.13
CA ASN A 213 4.56 6.94 13.27
C ASN A 213 5.44 8.12 12.85
N ASN A 214 6.37 7.91 11.91
CA ASN A 214 7.33 8.95 11.51
C ASN A 214 6.77 9.91 10.48
N ASN A 215 5.84 9.46 9.64
CA ASN A 215 5.30 10.25 8.53
C ASN A 215 3.87 10.70 8.86
N LEU A 216 2.93 9.77 9.03
CA LEU A 216 1.51 10.13 9.16
C LEU A 216 1.12 10.66 10.54
N TYR A 217 1.70 10.15 11.63
CA TYR A 217 1.24 10.44 13.00
C TYR A 217 2.30 11.13 13.88
N LEU A 218 3.35 11.68 13.28
CA LEU A 218 4.39 12.40 14.02
C LEU A 218 3.77 13.60 14.76
N ASP A 219 3.97 13.66 16.09
CA ASP A 219 3.45 14.74 16.94
C ASP A 219 4.26 16.02 16.71
N THR A 220 3.66 16.93 15.95
CA THR A 220 4.24 18.22 15.57
C THR A 220 4.41 19.18 16.74
N ARG A 221 3.78 18.92 17.90
CA ARG A 221 3.93 19.76 19.11
C ARG A 221 5.22 19.49 19.89
N ILE A 222 5.92 18.41 19.55
CA ILE A 222 7.13 17.95 20.27
C ILE A 222 8.39 18.14 19.40
N SER A 223 8.23 18.32 18.08
CA SER A 223 9.34 18.46 17.14
C SER A 223 9.50 19.90 16.64
N ASP A 224 10.58 20.57 17.02
CA ASP A 224 10.94 21.91 16.53
C ASP A 224 11.40 21.92 15.06
N SER A 225 11.56 20.75 14.44
CA SER A 225 11.90 20.61 13.02
C SER A 225 11.00 19.58 12.35
N ILE A 226 9.90 20.08 11.77
CA ILE A 226 9.14 19.31 10.80
C ILE A 226 9.96 19.35 9.51
N THR A 227 10.55 18.22 9.13
CA THR A 227 11.32 18.07 7.88
C THR A 227 10.55 17.32 6.80
N ASP A 228 9.35 16.83 7.11
CA ASP A 228 8.54 16.02 6.21
C ASP A 228 7.23 16.72 5.82
N ASP A 229 7.08 16.97 4.52
CA ASP A 229 5.90 17.58 3.90
C ASP A 229 4.66 16.65 3.95
N PHE A 230 4.86 15.37 4.28
CA PHE A 230 3.84 14.32 4.26
C PHE A 230 3.40 13.90 5.67
N ASN A 231 3.04 14.88 6.49
CA ASN A 231 2.51 14.68 7.83
C ASN A 231 1.00 14.94 7.91
N ARG A 232 0.21 14.01 8.46
CA ARG A 232 -1.27 14.13 8.52
C ARG A 232 -1.72 15.36 9.31
N HIS A 233 -1.03 15.70 10.39
CA HIS A 233 -1.35 16.88 11.18
C HIS A 233 -1.10 18.15 10.35
N ASN A 234 0.02 18.24 9.64
CA ASN A 234 0.28 19.34 8.71
C ASN A 234 -0.78 19.40 7.62
N LEU A 235 -1.03 18.26 6.94
CA LEU A 235 -2.04 18.08 5.88
C LEU A 235 -3.42 18.60 6.30
N ILE A 236 -3.89 18.22 7.50
CA ILE A 236 -5.20 18.62 8.04
C ILE A 236 -5.25 20.10 8.40
N HIS A 237 -4.17 20.63 8.97
CA HIS A 237 -4.12 22.01 9.43
C HIS A 237 -3.73 23.02 8.34
N ALA A 238 -3.53 22.55 7.09
CA ALA A 238 -3.24 23.40 5.95
C ALA A 238 -2.06 24.36 6.22
N LEU A 239 -1.06 23.93 7.00
CA LEU A 239 0.15 24.74 7.22
C LEU A 239 0.83 24.97 5.86
N ASP A 240 1.46 26.15 5.67
CA ASP A 240 1.89 26.72 4.37
C ASP A 240 2.88 25.87 3.51
N THR A 241 3.14 24.60 3.86
CA THR A 241 4.19 23.73 3.29
C THR A 241 3.71 22.34 2.87
N ILE A 242 2.42 22.15 2.55
CA ILE A 242 1.92 20.80 2.19
C ILE A 242 2.09 20.52 0.70
N ASP A 243 2.89 19.51 0.40
CA ASP A 243 3.04 18.99 -0.96
C ASP A 243 2.00 17.92 -1.30
N TYR A 244 0.89 18.32 -1.95
CA TYR A 244 -0.06 17.37 -2.55
C TYR A 244 0.47 16.88 -3.90
N SER A 245 1.45 15.98 -3.89
CA SER A 245 2.10 15.43 -5.08
C SER A 245 1.74 13.98 -5.40
N PHE A 246 2.05 13.55 -6.64
CA PHE A 246 1.96 12.16 -7.04
C PHE A 246 2.79 11.25 -6.15
N LYS A 247 3.98 11.70 -5.77
CA LYS A 247 4.90 11.01 -4.86
C LYS A 247 4.23 10.71 -3.51
N ASN A 248 3.59 11.70 -2.91
CA ASN A 248 2.86 11.55 -1.65
C ASN A 248 1.62 10.66 -1.78
N TYR A 249 0.91 10.73 -2.91
CA TYR A 249 -0.16 9.78 -3.20
C TYR A 249 0.35 8.32 -3.27
N LEU A 250 1.44 8.06 -4.01
CA LEU A 250 2.04 6.71 -4.12
C LEU A 250 2.49 6.18 -2.76
N ARG A 251 2.95 7.06 -1.87
CA ARG A 251 3.27 6.75 -0.48
C ARG A 251 2.08 6.19 0.30
N LEU A 252 0.92 6.86 0.24
CA LEU A 252 -0.32 6.35 0.84
C LEU A 252 -0.78 5.05 0.17
N PHE A 253 -0.75 5.01 -1.16
CA PHE A 253 -1.22 3.84 -1.90
C PHE A 253 -0.40 2.59 -1.56
N ASN A 254 0.90 2.75 -1.31
CA ASN A 254 1.74 1.66 -0.84
C ASN A 254 1.44 1.22 0.60
N CYS A 255 1.07 2.15 1.48
CA CYS A 255 0.57 1.81 2.80
C CYS A 255 -0.67 0.91 2.69
N LEU A 256 -1.57 1.25 1.76
CA LEU A 256 -2.74 0.43 1.45
C LEU A 256 -2.35 -0.96 0.93
N ASN A 257 -1.37 -1.04 0.02
CA ASN A 257 -0.81 -2.31 -0.49
C ASN A 257 -0.23 -3.18 0.64
N PHE A 258 0.35 -2.58 1.68
CA PHE A 258 0.86 -3.34 2.82
C PHE A 258 -0.26 -3.78 3.74
N LEU A 259 -1.22 -2.91 4.04
CA LEU A 259 -2.37 -3.23 4.88
C LEU A 259 -3.20 -4.37 4.29
N THR A 260 -3.38 -4.41 2.97
CA THR A 260 -4.10 -5.52 2.33
C THR A 260 -3.39 -6.86 2.50
N TRP A 261 -2.06 -6.87 2.48
CA TRP A 261 -1.29 -8.07 2.81
C TRP A 261 -1.45 -8.46 4.29
N ALA A 262 -1.33 -7.49 5.20
CA ALA A 262 -1.43 -7.72 6.64
C ALA A 262 -2.81 -8.29 7.01
N PHE A 263 -3.89 -7.66 6.55
CA PHE A 263 -5.25 -8.11 6.78
C PHE A 263 -5.52 -9.49 6.17
N GLY A 264 -4.95 -9.77 4.99
CA GLY A 264 -5.04 -11.09 4.37
C GLY A 264 -4.36 -12.19 5.19
N ASN A 265 -3.24 -11.88 5.85
CA ASN A 265 -2.47 -12.85 6.64
C ASN A 265 -3.03 -13.11 8.04
N ILE A 266 -3.89 -12.24 8.56
CA ILE A 266 -4.54 -12.43 9.87
C ILE A 266 -5.97 -12.97 9.77
N SER A 267 -6.50 -13.12 8.55
CA SER A 267 -7.90 -13.49 8.31
C SER A 267 -8.00 -14.84 7.61
N LYS A 268 -8.74 -15.79 8.19
CA LYS A 268 -9.00 -17.09 7.57
C LYS A 268 -9.74 -16.93 6.23
N GLY A 269 -9.34 -17.72 5.24
CA GLY A 269 -10.02 -17.78 3.93
C GLY A 269 -9.64 -16.65 2.96
N CYS A 270 -8.71 -15.76 3.32
CA CYS A 270 -8.15 -14.81 2.36
C CYS A 270 -7.15 -15.52 1.44
N SER A 271 -7.44 -15.53 0.14
CA SER A 271 -6.50 -16.05 -0.86
C SER A 271 -5.27 -15.17 -0.96
N ILE A 272 -4.09 -15.80 -1.10
CA ILE A 272 -2.83 -15.13 -1.45
C ILE A 272 -2.85 -14.71 -2.93
N LEU A 273 -3.62 -15.44 -3.76
CA LEU A 273 -3.81 -15.13 -5.16
C LEU A 273 -4.91 -14.07 -5.32
N ALA A 274 -4.70 -13.17 -6.28
CA ALA A 274 -5.73 -12.27 -6.71
C ALA A 274 -6.84 -13.06 -7.40
N GLU A 275 -8.09 -12.76 -7.05
CA GLU A 275 -9.24 -13.39 -7.66
C GLU A 275 -10.10 -12.32 -8.32
N TYR A 276 -10.15 -12.31 -9.63
CA TYR A 276 -10.91 -11.35 -10.44
C TYR A 276 -11.39 -12.02 -11.73
N GLU A 277 -12.31 -11.38 -12.43
CA GLU A 277 -12.75 -11.78 -13.76
C GLU A 277 -12.00 -10.95 -14.80
N ASP A 278 -11.44 -11.60 -15.83
CA ASP A 278 -10.62 -10.94 -16.84
C ASP A 278 -11.38 -9.80 -17.57
N GLU A 279 -12.67 -9.99 -17.83
CA GLU A 279 -13.54 -8.97 -18.44
C GLU A 279 -13.63 -7.69 -17.59
N VAL A 280 -13.65 -7.84 -16.26
CA VAL A 280 -13.67 -6.70 -15.33
C VAL A 280 -12.35 -5.93 -15.39
N ILE A 281 -11.22 -6.65 -15.49
CA ILE A 281 -9.91 -6.04 -15.62
C ILE A 281 -9.81 -5.27 -16.93
N GLU A 282 -10.20 -5.88 -18.05
CA GLU A 282 -10.15 -5.26 -19.37
C GLU A 282 -10.99 -3.98 -19.42
N LYS A 283 -12.24 -4.05 -18.95
CA LYS A 283 -13.13 -2.88 -18.92
C LYS A 283 -12.54 -1.73 -18.11
N LYS A 284 -12.05 -2.01 -16.90
CA LYS A 284 -11.43 -1.00 -16.03
C LYS A 284 -10.14 -0.45 -16.60
N TRP A 285 -9.36 -1.30 -17.27
CA TRP A 285 -8.14 -0.87 -17.94
C TRP A 285 -8.47 0.17 -19.01
N VAL A 286 -9.48 -0.08 -19.84
CA VAL A 286 -9.93 0.87 -20.87
C VAL A 286 -10.42 2.18 -20.24
N GLU A 287 -11.19 2.11 -19.16
CA GLU A 287 -11.69 3.29 -18.44
C GLU A 287 -10.55 4.13 -17.86
N TYR A 288 -9.64 3.51 -17.10
CA TYR A 288 -8.50 4.19 -16.48
C TYR A 288 -7.54 4.75 -17.53
N PHE A 289 -7.31 4.01 -18.62
CA PHE A 289 -6.45 4.45 -19.71
C PHE A 289 -7.04 5.67 -20.43
N LYS A 290 -8.36 5.72 -20.64
CA LYS A 290 -9.05 6.91 -21.19
C LYS A 290 -8.88 8.12 -20.26
N ILE A 291 -9.11 7.94 -18.95
CA ILE A 291 -8.94 9.01 -17.96
C ILE A 291 -7.50 9.55 -17.98
N LEU A 292 -6.53 8.64 -17.95
CA LEU A 292 -5.10 8.96 -18.00
C LEU A 292 -4.74 9.75 -19.27
N THR A 293 -5.18 9.28 -20.43
CA THR A 293 -4.88 9.91 -21.73
C THR A 293 -5.49 11.31 -21.86
N ILE A 294 -6.76 11.46 -21.44
CA ILE A 294 -7.44 12.76 -21.46
C ILE A 294 -6.75 13.71 -20.46
N SER A 295 -6.48 13.24 -19.25
CA SER A 295 -5.84 14.03 -18.20
C SER A 295 -4.44 14.51 -18.63
N GLU A 296 -3.66 13.64 -19.26
CA GLU A 296 -2.33 13.98 -19.78
C GLU A 296 -2.40 15.02 -20.91
N SER A 297 -3.39 14.91 -21.79
CA SER A 297 -3.61 15.89 -22.88
C SER A 297 -4.05 17.26 -22.38
N MET A 298 -4.59 17.33 -21.16
CA MET A 298 -5.04 18.56 -20.50
C MET A 298 -4.01 19.14 -19.52
N THR A 299 -2.79 18.59 -19.47
CA THR A 299 -1.79 18.98 -18.45
C THR A 299 -1.48 20.48 -18.48
N GLU A 300 -1.19 21.02 -19.66
CA GLU A 300 -0.86 22.45 -19.84
C GLU A 300 -2.02 23.35 -19.40
N ILE A 301 -3.24 23.02 -19.85
CA ILE A 301 -4.46 23.77 -19.49
C ILE A 301 -4.73 23.73 -17.99
N LYS A 302 -4.56 22.56 -17.35
CA LYS A 302 -4.73 22.46 -15.90
C LYS A 302 -3.66 23.27 -15.17
N ALA A 303 -2.41 23.28 -15.66
CA ALA A 303 -1.33 24.05 -15.06
C ALA A 303 -1.61 25.56 -15.15
N GLU A 304 -2.14 26.03 -16.29
CA GLU A 304 -2.61 27.41 -16.47
C GLU A 304 -3.76 27.75 -15.50
N ILE A 305 -4.74 26.86 -15.35
CA ILE A 305 -5.91 27.09 -14.48
C ILE A 305 -5.54 27.11 -13.00
N TYR A 306 -4.65 26.20 -12.58
CA TYR A 306 -4.30 26.07 -11.16
C TYR A 306 -3.11 26.93 -10.75
N GLU A 307 -2.43 27.58 -11.70
CA GLU A 307 -1.28 28.46 -11.46
C GLU A 307 -0.09 27.75 -10.78
N TYR A 308 0.06 26.44 -10.99
CA TYR A 308 1.21 25.65 -10.54
C TYR A 308 1.58 24.55 -11.53
N GLU A 309 2.83 24.08 -11.46
CA GLU A 309 3.32 23.02 -12.34
C GLU A 309 2.63 21.68 -12.04
N ILE A 310 2.04 21.07 -13.06
CA ILE A 310 1.43 19.75 -12.95
C ILE A 310 2.35 18.72 -13.58
N GLN A 311 2.75 17.76 -12.77
CA GLN A 311 3.57 16.66 -13.20
C GLN A 311 2.97 15.90 -14.40
N SER A 312 3.75 15.78 -15.48
CA SER A 312 3.42 14.91 -16.61
C SER A 312 3.66 13.45 -16.25
N PHE A 313 2.74 12.56 -16.66
CA PHE A 313 2.93 11.12 -16.51
C PHE A 313 3.66 10.50 -17.71
N LYS A 314 3.94 11.26 -18.79
CA LYS A 314 4.63 10.77 -20.00
C LYS A 314 5.99 10.12 -19.70
N LYS A 315 6.68 10.56 -18.64
CA LYS A 315 7.96 9.99 -18.21
C LYS A 315 7.83 8.56 -17.65
N TYR A 316 6.67 8.20 -17.13
CA TYR A 316 6.43 6.97 -16.40
C TYR A 316 5.54 5.96 -17.14
N ILE A 317 4.95 6.37 -18.27
CA ILE A 317 4.14 5.50 -19.12
C ILE A 317 5.02 5.00 -20.27
N ASP A 318 4.88 3.72 -20.62
CA ASP A 318 5.51 3.20 -21.82
C ASP A 318 4.97 3.92 -23.06
N LYS A 319 5.88 4.53 -23.83
CA LYS A 319 5.58 5.36 -25.01
C LYS A 319 4.82 4.61 -26.09
N THR A 320 4.87 3.27 -26.11
CA THR A 320 4.12 2.45 -27.06
C THR A 320 2.61 2.50 -26.82
N PHE A 321 2.15 2.85 -25.62
CA PHE A 321 0.73 2.95 -25.26
C PHE A 321 0.14 4.33 -25.54
N LEU A 322 0.93 5.40 -25.53
CA LEU A 322 0.47 6.77 -25.78
C LEU A 322 0.38 7.08 -27.28
N LYS A 323 -0.52 6.43 -28.03
CA LYS A 323 -1.04 7.04 -29.26
C LYS A 323 -2.09 8.07 -28.83
N PRO A 324 -1.90 9.38 -29.09
CA PRO A 324 -2.90 10.38 -28.74
C PRO A 324 -4.22 10.01 -29.42
N LEU A 325 -5.27 9.81 -28.64
CA LEU A 325 -6.63 9.88 -29.18
C LEU A 325 -6.84 11.33 -29.62
N ALA A 326 -7.22 11.55 -30.88
CA ALA A 326 -7.63 12.88 -31.33
C ALA A 326 -8.83 13.32 -30.49
N ILE A 327 -8.59 14.20 -29.52
CA ILE A 327 -9.65 14.75 -28.68
C ILE A 327 -10.39 15.79 -29.52
N SER A 328 -11.64 15.51 -29.89
CA SER A 328 -12.45 16.49 -30.61
C SER A 328 -12.67 17.75 -29.76
N GLU A 329 -12.69 18.93 -30.39
CA GLU A 329 -12.96 20.21 -29.71
C GLU A 329 -14.28 20.22 -28.92
N ILE A 330 -15.24 19.38 -29.32
CA ILE A 330 -16.54 19.22 -28.67
C ILE A 330 -16.37 18.54 -27.30
N LEU A 331 -15.54 17.49 -27.22
CA LEU A 331 -15.24 16.79 -25.96
C LEU A 331 -14.46 17.71 -25.00
N HIS A 332 -13.55 18.52 -25.55
CA HIS A 332 -12.79 19.53 -24.82
C HIS A 332 -13.72 20.55 -24.12
N LYS A 333 -14.70 21.10 -24.85
CA LYS A 333 -15.69 22.04 -24.31
C LYS A 333 -16.65 21.41 -23.30
N GLN A 334 -16.98 20.12 -23.44
CA GLN A 334 -17.82 19.41 -22.47
C GLN A 334 -17.09 19.13 -21.15
N LEU A 335 -15.79 18.83 -21.20
CA LEU A 335 -14.97 18.58 -20.00
C LEU A 335 -14.73 19.85 -19.19
N LEU A 336 -14.52 21.00 -19.85
CA LEU A 336 -14.42 22.30 -19.16
C LEU A 336 -15.71 22.65 -18.40
N LYS A 337 -16.89 22.30 -18.93
CA LYS A 337 -18.17 22.49 -18.23
C LYS A 337 -18.33 21.64 -16.96
N VAL A 338 -17.72 20.45 -16.90
CA VAL A 338 -17.73 19.61 -15.70
C VAL A 338 -16.84 20.22 -14.61
N ASN A 339 -15.70 20.81 -15.00
CA ASN A 339 -14.79 21.49 -14.06
C ASN A 339 -15.34 22.83 -13.53
N ASP A 340 -16.16 23.56 -14.29
CA ASP A 340 -16.86 24.76 -13.80
C ASP A 340 -17.78 24.46 -12.60
N VAL A 341 -18.33 23.25 -12.51
CA VAL A 341 -19.15 22.81 -11.37
C VAL A 341 -18.28 22.62 -10.10
N PHE A 342 -17.02 22.23 -10.25
CA PHE A 342 -16.06 22.12 -9.16
C PHE A 342 -15.46 23.48 -8.74
N LEU A 343 -15.24 24.38 -9.70
CA LEU A 343 -14.73 25.74 -9.44
C LEU A 343 -15.73 26.61 -8.66
N LYS A 344 -17.04 26.39 -8.81
CA LYS A 344 -18.08 27.09 -8.02
C LYS A 344 -18.12 26.70 -6.53
N ARG A 345 -17.37 25.70 -6.08
CA ARG A 345 -17.28 25.32 -4.66
C ARG A 345 -16.16 26.03 -3.89
N LYS A 346 -15.35 26.87 -4.55
CA LYS A 346 -14.25 27.64 -3.95
C LYS A 346 -14.51 29.16 -3.86
N LYS A 347 -15.74 29.62 -4.08
CA LYS A 347 -16.15 30.99 -3.76
C LYS A 347 -17.01 31.02 -2.51
#